data_AF-A0A2A2IND4-F1
#
_entry.id   AF-A0A2A2IND4-F1
#
_cell.length_a   1.000
_cell.length_b   1.000
_cell.length_c   1.000
_cell.angle_alpha   90.00
_cell.angle_beta   90.00
_cell.angle_gamma   90.00
#
_symmetry.space_group_name_H-M   'P 1'
#
loop_
_entity.id
_entity.type
_entity.pdbx_description
1 polymer ?
#
loop_
_entity_poly.entity_id
_entity_poly.type
_entity_poly.pdbx_seq_one_letter_code
_entity_poly.pdbx_strand_id
1 'polypeptide(L)'
;MNINIVITRLTPHVKAMTTPNDDGTYTIIVNDHLPREEAIKEVVHELTHIEGNDFSAEAQATLLEEMVRRNTEDCDVGKFNFFYHYVSA
;
A
#
# COMPACT_ATOMS: atom_id res chain seq x y z
N MET A 1 -13.85 -1.52 5.92
CA MET A 1 -13.26 -2.48 4.95
C MET A 1 -12.04 -3.13 5.58
N ASN A 2 -11.78 -4.41 5.32
CA ASN A 2 -10.69 -5.14 6.00
C ASN A 2 -9.42 -5.14 5.14
N ILE A 3 -8.32 -4.72 5.74
CA ILE A 3 -7.00 -4.60 5.12
C ILE A 3 -6.02 -5.50 5.87
N ASN A 4 -5.41 -6.43 5.15
CA ASN A 4 -4.35 -7.29 5.64
C ASN A 4 -3.01 -6.67 5.25
N ILE A 5 -2.14 -6.41 6.21
CA ILE A 5 -0.79 -5.91 5.98
C ILE A 5 0.20 -7.06 6.18
N VAL A 6 0.94 -7.41 5.14
CA VAL A 6 1.99 -8.43 5.20
C VAL A 6 3.34 -7.75 5.08
N ILE A 7 4.12 -7.80 6.15
CA ILE A 7 5.48 -7.26 6.15
C ILE A 7 6.44 -8.42 5.86
N THR A 8 7.12 -8.37 4.72
CA THR A 8 8.06 -9.40 4.29
C THR A 8 9.10 -8.86 3.32
N ARG A 9 10.15 -9.62 3.04
CA ARG A 9 11.19 -9.21 2.10
C ARG A 9 10.67 -9.23 0.67
N LEU A 10 10.62 -8.06 0.03
CA LEU A 10 10.36 -7.91 -1.40
C LEU A 10 11.64 -7.60 -2.17
N THR A 11 11.57 -7.58 -3.50
CA THR A 11 12.70 -7.12 -4.31
C THR A 11 13.06 -5.66 -3.93
N PRO A 12 14.35 -5.27 -3.92
CA PRO A 12 14.78 -3.98 -3.36
C PRO A 12 14.15 -2.72 -3.99
N HIS A 13 13.56 -2.85 -5.18
CA HIS A 13 12.92 -1.75 -5.90
C HIS A 13 11.41 -1.63 -5.61
N VAL A 14 10.80 -2.65 -5.01
CA VAL A 14 9.38 -2.66 -4.66
C VAL A 14 9.24 -2.34 -3.18
N LYS A 15 8.53 -1.26 -2.87
CA LYS A 15 8.36 -0.77 -1.50
C LYS A 15 7.10 -1.32 -0.84
N ALA A 16 5.99 -1.26 -1.55
CA ALA A 16 4.76 -1.92 -1.20
C ALA A 16 4.00 -2.29 -2.47
N MET A 17 2.98 -3.13 -2.33
CA MET A 17 2.03 -3.42 -3.40
C MET A 17 0.71 -3.90 -2.82
N THR A 18 -0.38 -3.67 -3.54
CA THR A 18 -1.72 -4.10 -3.15
C THR A 18 -2.24 -5.22 -4.03
N THR A 19 -2.95 -6.17 -3.42
CA THR A 19 -3.71 -7.21 -4.13
C THR A 19 -5.13 -7.29 -3.56
N PRO A 20 -6.18 -7.18 -4.39
CA PRO A 20 -7.54 -7.50 -3.98
C PRO A 20 -7.70 -9.02 -3.81
N ASN A 21 -8.40 -9.45 -2.76
CA ASN A 21 -8.71 -10.85 -2.50
C ASN A 21 -10.16 -11.18 -2.93
N ASP A 22 -10.41 -12.46 -3.25
CA ASP A 22 -11.74 -12.95 -3.69
C ASP A 22 -12.85 -12.78 -2.62
N ASP A 23 -12.48 -12.65 -1.35
CA ASP A 23 -13.39 -12.47 -0.22
C ASP A 23 -13.79 -11.01 0.03
N GLY A 24 -13.35 -10.08 -0.83
CA GLY A 24 -13.62 -8.65 -0.71
C GLY A 24 -12.70 -7.92 0.28
N THR A 25 -11.65 -8.58 0.78
CA THR A 25 -10.58 -7.93 1.54
C THR A 25 -9.43 -7.53 0.63
N TYR A 26 -8.50 -6.72 1.15
CA TYR A 26 -7.28 -6.34 0.44
C TYR A 26 -6.06 -6.78 1.21
N THR A 27 -5.00 -7.13 0.49
CA THR A 27 -3.68 -7.42 1.05
C THR A 27 -2.70 -6.36 0.57
N ILE A 28 -2.12 -5.61 1.50
CA ILE A 28 -0.99 -4.72 1.26
C ILE A 28 0.27 -5.45 1.71
N ILE A 29 1.19 -5.70 0.78
CA ILE A 29 2.49 -6.30 1.09
C ILE A 29 3.51 -5.17 1.17
N VAL A 30 4.23 -5.07 2.29
CA VAL A 30 5.20 -4.00 2.57
C VAL A 30 6.60 -4.61 2.74
N ASN A 31 7.60 -4.00 2.11
CA ASN A 31 8.97 -4.47 2.16
C ASN A 31 9.57 -4.31 3.57
N ASP A 32 10.13 -5.39 4.11
CA ASP A 32 10.69 -5.45 5.45
C ASP A 32 11.96 -4.60 5.66
N HIS A 33 12.61 -4.16 4.58
CA HIS A 33 13.79 -3.31 4.66
C HIS A 33 13.46 -1.82 4.89
N LEU A 34 12.17 -1.44 4.80
CA LEU A 34 11.77 -0.04 4.93
C LEU A 34 11.79 0.41 6.39
N PRO A 35 12.31 1.61 6.70
CA PRO A 35 12.10 2.26 7.98
C PRO A 35 10.61 2.39 8.27
N ARG A 36 10.22 2.31 9.55
CA ARG A 36 8.81 2.37 9.98
C ARG A 36 8.03 3.54 9.38
N GLU A 37 8.62 4.73 9.33
CA GLU A 37 7.94 5.91 8.78
C GLU A 37 7.71 5.81 7.27
N GLU A 38 8.63 5.20 6.54
CA GLU A 38 8.47 4.96 5.10
C GLU A 38 7.44 3.86 4.87
N ALA A 39 7.51 2.75 5.61
CA ALA A 39 6.51 1.69 5.55
C ALA A 39 5.08 2.23 5.77
N ILE A 40 4.89 3.13 6.73
CA ILE A 40 3.58 3.78 6.96
C ILE A 40 3.15 4.61 5.75
N LYS A 41 4.04 5.39 5.15
CA LYS A 41 3.73 6.21 3.96
C LYS A 41 3.32 5.35 2.77
N GLU A 42 4.03 4.25 2.55
CA GLU A 42 3.73 3.32 1.46
C GLU A 42 2.38 2.61 1.72
N VAL A 43 2.07 2.22 2.96
CA VAL A 43 0.73 1.70 3.30
C VAL A 43 -0.37 2.74 3.01
N VAL A 44 -0.17 4.01 3.36
CA VAL A 44 -1.14 5.07 3.05
C VAL A 44 -1.30 5.26 1.55
N HIS A 45 -0.20 5.20 0.79
CA HIS A 45 -0.24 5.25 -0.67
C HIS A 45 -1.09 4.11 -1.26
N GLU A 46 -0.84 2.88 -0.83
CA GLU A 46 -1.64 1.72 -1.23
C GLU A 46 -3.13 1.85 -0.85
N LEU A 47 -3.44 2.42 0.32
CA LEU A 47 -4.83 2.70 0.72
C LEU A 47 -5.51 3.72 -0.20
N THR A 48 -4.79 4.73 -0.71
CA THR A 48 -5.36 5.69 -1.67
C THR A 48 -5.77 5.01 -2.98
N HIS A 49 -5.01 4.01 -3.43
CA HIS A 49 -5.37 3.21 -4.62
C HIS A 49 -6.63 2.37 -4.37
N ILE A 50 -6.75 1.78 -3.18
CA ILE A 50 -7.93 1.00 -2.78
C ILE A 50 -9.18 1.88 -2.70
N GLU A 51 -9.07 3.09 -2.13
CA GLU A 51 -10.19 4.03 -2.03
C GLU A 51 -10.59 4.61 -3.39
N GLY A 52 -9.61 4.91 -4.25
CA GLY A 52 -9.82 5.42 -5.60
C GLY A 52 -10.27 4.36 -6.62
N ASN A 53 -10.23 3.07 -6.26
CA ASN A 53 -10.51 1.93 -7.13
C ASN A 53 -9.66 1.92 -8.43
N ASP A 54 -8.45 2.50 -8.37
CA ASP A 54 -7.53 2.58 -9.50
C ASP A 54 -6.48 1.47 -9.39
N PHE A 55 -6.88 0.25 -9.76
CA PHE A 55 -5.96 -0.88 -9.90
C PHE A 55 -5.38 -0.98 -11.33
N SER A 56 -5.47 0.09 -12.13
CA SER A 56 -5.12 0.07 -13.54
C SER A 56 -3.84 0.88 -13.81
N ALA A 57 -2.80 0.22 -14.34
CA ALA A 57 -1.58 0.82 -14.88
C ALA A 57 -0.42 1.18 -13.92
N GLU A 58 0.06 0.19 -13.17
CA GLU A 58 1.31 0.18 -12.37
C GLU A 58 2.60 0.69 -13.10
N ALA A 59 2.58 0.95 -14.41
CA ALA A 59 3.77 1.27 -15.21
C ALA A 59 3.94 2.74 -15.66
N GLN A 60 2.90 3.58 -15.62
CA GLN A 60 3.01 5.02 -15.96
C GLN A 60 2.68 5.95 -14.79
N ALA A 61 2.02 5.43 -13.76
CA ALA A 61 1.64 6.17 -12.56
C ALA A 61 2.86 6.61 -11.73
N THR A 62 3.94 5.82 -11.66
CA THR A 62 5.12 6.09 -10.80
C THR A 62 5.77 7.47 -11.02
N LEU A 63 5.81 7.95 -12.26
CA LEU A 63 6.38 9.28 -12.59
C LEU A 63 5.41 10.43 -12.30
N LEU A 64 4.10 10.19 -12.37
CA LEU A 64 3.04 11.15 -12.04
C LEU A 64 2.82 11.23 -10.52
N GLU A 65 2.90 10.11 -9.82
CA GLU A 65 2.74 9.97 -8.37
C GLU A 65 3.77 10.79 -7.59
N GLU A 66 5.04 10.84 -8.03
CA GLU A 66 6.05 11.71 -7.40
C GLU A 66 5.73 13.21 -7.58
N MET A 67 5.12 13.60 -8.71
CA MET A 67 4.75 14.99 -8.97
C MET A 67 3.49 15.40 -8.19
N VAL A 68 2.56 14.47 -7.98
CA VAL A 68 1.28 14.67 -7.28
C VAL A 68 1.42 14.53 -5.75
N ARG A 69 2.37 13.75 -5.22
CA ARG A 69 2.68 13.64 -3.78
C ARG A 69 2.92 15.00 -3.08
N ARG A 70 3.22 16.06 -3.84
CA ARG A 70 3.31 17.44 -3.32
C ARG A 70 1.95 18.13 -3.13
N ASN A 71 0.84 17.50 -3.52
CA ASN A 71 -0.43 18.20 -3.74
C ASN A 71 -1.74 17.46 -3.35
N THR A 72 -1.73 16.21 -2.83
CA THR A 72 -3.00 15.45 -2.65
C THR A 72 -3.09 14.77 -1.28
N GLU A 73 -4.14 15.11 -0.53
CA GLU A 73 -5.38 14.34 -0.30
C GLU A 73 -5.24 13.34 0.85
N ASP A 74 -5.98 13.62 1.91
CA ASP A 74 -5.97 12.90 3.17
C ASP A 74 -6.84 11.64 3.01
N CYS A 75 -6.23 10.46 2.95
CA CYS A 75 -6.98 9.20 3.01
C CYS A 75 -7.58 9.06 4.42
N ASP A 76 -8.90 8.99 4.53
CA ASP A 76 -9.54 8.80 5.83
C ASP A 76 -9.42 7.33 6.25
N VAL A 77 -8.35 7.08 7.01
CA VAL A 77 -7.97 5.76 7.54
C VAL A 77 -8.97 5.18 8.53
N GLY A 78 -9.91 5.97 9.05
CA GLY A 78 -10.92 5.52 10.03
C GLY A 78 -11.93 4.51 9.46
N LYS A 79 -11.97 4.34 8.14
CA LYS A 79 -12.88 3.43 7.41
C LYS A 79 -12.37 1.99 7.33
N PHE A 80 -11.10 1.77 7.66
CA PHE A 80 -10.43 0.48 7.50
C PHE A 80 -10.24 -0.23 8.84
N ASN A 81 -10.39 -1.55 8.80
CA ASN A 81 -9.98 -2.44 9.88
C ASN A 81 -8.66 -3.08 9.45
N PHE A 82 -7.61 -2.88 10.24
CA PHE A 82 -6.28 -3.34 9.92
C PHE A 82 -5.94 -4.63 10.67
N PHE A 83 -5.44 -5.61 9.92
CA PHE A 83 -4.79 -6.81 10.44
C PHE A 83 -3.37 -6.80 9.90
N TYR A 84 -2.40 -7.32 10.67
CA TYR A 84 -1.03 -7.38 10.20
C TYR A 84 -0.33 -8.67 10.58
N HIS A 85 0.57 -9.10 9.70
CA HIS A 85 1.44 -10.24 9.89
C HIS A 85 2.86 -9.88 9.48
N TYR A 86 3.83 -10.26 10.30
CA TYR A 86 5.25 -10.18 9.96
C TYR A 86 5.75 -11.58 9.61
N VAL A 87 6.30 -11.74 8.41
CA VAL A 87 6.81 -13.02 7.92
C VAL A 87 8.30 -12.90 7.67
N SER A 88 9.10 -13.42 8.60
CA SER A 88 10.55 -13.61 8.41
C SER A 88 10.84 -15.05 8.00
N ALA A 89 11.59 -15.23 6.92
CA ALA A 89 12.19 -16.51 6.53
C ALA A 89 13.42 -16.84 7.39
#